data_AF-A0A9P8JZT3-F1
#
_entry.id   AF-A0A9P8JZT3-F1
#
_cell.length_a   1.000
_cell.length_b   1.000
_cell.length_c   1.000
_cell.angle_alpha   90.00
_cell.angle_beta   90.00
_cell.angle_gamma   90.00
#
_symmetry.space_group_name_H-M   'P 1'
#
loop_
_entity.id
_entity.type
_entity.pdbx_description
1 polymer ?
#
loop_
_entity_poly.entity_id
_entity_poly.type
_entity_poly.pdbx_seq_one_letter_code
_entity_poly.pdbx_strand_id
1 'polypeptide(L)'
;AEQAQAAARGQGPMRIRNDYVPRAQARRQNALTALCPNCKQQIPFNELEQHMKIEMLDPRWREQSRIAAQRSSTTNLSTADVANNLKRLASQRSDVFDPVTGQAVSDEEAQRRKRIELSSYDGVNPSQSAAPGAPGSQSTDVQEQIRQLHQKYGNQ
;
A
#
# COMPACT_ATOMS: atom_id res chain seq x y z
N ALA A 1 23.27 36.41 -48.56
CA ALA A 1 22.28 36.89 -47.58
C ALA A 1 21.23 37.83 -48.19
N GLU A 2 21.48 38.46 -49.35
CA GLU A 2 20.52 39.38 -50.01
C GLU A 2 19.26 38.76 -50.63
N GLN A 3 19.27 37.47 -51.02
CA GLN A 3 18.11 36.87 -51.71
C GLN A 3 16.89 36.64 -50.79
N ALA A 4 17.09 36.60 -49.46
CA ALA A 4 15.98 36.46 -48.51
C ALA A 4 15.21 37.78 -48.30
N GLN A 5 15.83 38.93 -48.55
CA GLN A 5 15.22 40.24 -48.30
C GLN A 5 14.38 40.74 -49.50
N ALA A 6 14.59 40.19 -50.69
CA ALA A 6 13.84 40.55 -51.89
C ALA A 6 12.39 40.01 -51.88
N ALA A 7 12.12 38.89 -51.19
CA ALA A 7 10.79 38.27 -51.15
C ALA A 7 9.79 38.99 -50.22
N ALA A 8 10.25 39.89 -49.34
CA ALA A 8 9.42 40.57 -48.35
C ALA A 8 8.79 41.90 -48.82
N ARG A 9 9.17 42.41 -50.00
CA ARG A 9 8.75 43.74 -50.48
C ARG A 9 7.44 43.77 -51.29
N GLY A 10 6.74 42.64 -51.40
CA GLY A 10 5.59 42.48 -52.31
C GLY A 10 4.23 42.20 -51.66
N GLN A 11 4.07 42.32 -50.34
CA GLN A 11 2.80 42.00 -49.68
C GLN A 11 2.08 43.29 -49.27
N GLY A 12 0.92 43.54 -49.89
CA GLY A 12 0.00 44.63 -49.52
C GLY A 12 -0.44 44.57 -48.04
N PRO A 13 -1.24 45.54 -47.55
CA PRO A 13 -1.51 45.69 -46.12
C PRO A 13 -2.01 44.40 -45.48
N MET A 14 -1.16 43.76 -44.67
CA MET A 14 -1.47 42.52 -43.97
C MET A 14 -2.57 42.76 -42.92
N ARG A 15 -3.68 42.02 -43.04
CA ARG A 15 -4.74 42.00 -42.03
C ARG A 15 -4.38 40.98 -40.96
N ILE A 16 -3.72 41.44 -39.90
CA ILE A 16 -3.43 40.64 -38.70
C ILE A 16 -4.74 40.39 -37.96
N ARG A 17 -5.09 39.11 -37.75
CA ARG A 17 -6.22 38.72 -36.89
C ARG A 17 -5.70 38.63 -35.46
N ASN A 18 -6.13 39.56 -34.60
CA ASN A 18 -5.73 39.58 -33.19
C ASN A 18 -6.31 38.39 -32.40
N ASP A 19 -7.46 37.83 -32.84
CA ASP A 19 -8.15 36.74 -32.14
C ASP A 19 -7.96 35.38 -32.83
N TYR A 20 -6.80 35.16 -33.46
CA TYR A 20 -6.53 33.89 -34.14
C TYR A 20 -6.41 32.75 -33.13
N VAL A 21 -7.40 31.87 -33.10
CA VAL A 21 -7.33 30.61 -32.37
C VAL A 21 -6.74 29.54 -33.27
N PRO A 22 -5.58 28.96 -32.93
CA PRO A 22 -4.98 27.87 -33.69
C PRO A 22 -5.96 26.70 -33.83
N ARG A 23 -6.00 26.08 -35.02
CA ARG A 23 -6.96 25.00 -35.34
C ARG A 23 -6.90 23.81 -34.37
N ALA A 24 -5.73 23.56 -33.76
CA ALA A 24 -5.54 22.56 -32.71
C ALA A 24 -6.29 22.92 -31.41
N GLN A 25 -6.27 24.19 -31.01
CA GLN A 25 -6.99 24.69 -29.83
C GLN A 25 -8.51 24.65 -30.06
N ALA A 26 -8.96 25.03 -31.27
CA ALA A 26 -10.37 24.97 -31.64
C ALA A 26 -10.92 23.53 -31.65
N ARG A 27 -10.12 22.53 -32.06
CA ARG A 27 -10.51 21.11 -31.99
C ARG A 27 -10.69 20.61 -30.56
N ARG A 28 -9.85 21.06 -29.62
CA ARG A 28 -9.97 20.72 -28.19
C ARG A 28 -11.24 21.28 -27.56
N GLN A 29 -11.67 22.48 -27.98
CA GLN A 29 -12.90 23.11 -27.48
C GLN A 29 -14.18 22.42 -27.95
N ASN A 30 -14.13 21.63 -29.02
CA ASN A 30 -15.28 20.88 -29.55
C ASN A 30 -15.27 19.39 -29.15
N ALA A 31 -14.54 19.02 -28.09
CA ALA A 31 -14.57 17.66 -27.58
C ALA A 31 -15.97 17.35 -27.01
N LEU A 32 -16.50 16.17 -27.32
CA LEU A 32 -17.75 15.68 -26.73
C LEU A 32 -17.54 15.58 -25.21
N THR A 33 -18.40 16.25 -24.44
CA THR A 33 -18.36 16.23 -22.97
C THR A 33 -19.49 15.37 -22.40
N ALA A 34 -19.22 14.75 -21.26
CA ALA A 34 -20.18 14.01 -20.46
C ALA A 34 -20.22 14.58 -19.04
N LEU A 35 -21.37 14.46 -18.37
CA LEU A 35 -21.56 14.91 -17.00
C LEU A 35 -21.14 13.81 -16.01
N CYS A 36 -20.23 14.12 -15.07
CA CYS A 36 -19.87 13.18 -14.02
C CYS A 36 -20.97 13.08 -12.94
N PRO A 37 -21.41 11.88 -12.53
CA PRO A 37 -22.47 11.72 -11.53
C PRO A 37 -22.04 12.12 -10.11
N ASN A 38 -20.75 12.05 -9.78
CA ASN A 38 -20.25 12.35 -8.43
C ASN A 38 -20.06 13.85 -8.20
N CYS A 39 -19.36 14.54 -9.10
CA CYS A 39 -19.00 15.96 -8.94
C CYS A 39 -19.85 16.92 -9.79
N LYS A 40 -20.68 16.41 -10.71
CA LYS A 40 -21.55 17.18 -11.62
C LYS A 40 -20.81 18.15 -12.55
N GLN A 41 -19.54 17.87 -12.84
CA GLN A 41 -18.75 18.63 -13.81
C GLN A 41 -18.87 18.04 -15.22
N GLN A 42 -18.77 18.89 -16.24
CA GLN A 42 -18.67 18.47 -17.63
C GLN A 42 -17.21 18.11 -17.94
N ILE A 43 -16.96 16.84 -18.24
CA ILE A 43 -15.64 16.28 -18.49
C ILE A 43 -15.61 15.78 -19.94
N PRO A 44 -14.55 16.03 -20.72
CA PRO A 44 -14.48 15.54 -22.08
C PRO A 44 -14.33 14.00 -22.10
N PHE A 45 -14.93 13.33 -23.09
CA PHE A 45 -15.02 11.87 -23.14
C PHE A 45 -13.67 11.15 -23.09
N ASN A 46 -12.61 11.77 -23.60
CA ASN A 46 -11.24 11.25 -23.55
C ASN A 46 -10.65 11.21 -22.14
N GLU A 47 -11.20 11.99 -21.19
CA GLU A 47 -10.70 12.10 -19.81
C GLU A 47 -11.72 11.58 -18.78
N LEU A 48 -12.95 11.25 -19.20
CA LEU A 48 -14.02 10.81 -18.31
C LEU A 48 -13.64 9.56 -17.51
N GLU A 49 -13.02 8.57 -18.14
CA GLU A 49 -12.60 7.33 -17.48
C GLU A 49 -11.59 7.60 -16.36
N GLN A 50 -10.58 8.43 -16.65
CA GLN A 50 -9.56 8.80 -15.67
C GLN A 50 -10.15 9.67 -14.56
N HIS A 51 -11.07 10.59 -14.88
CA HIS A 51 -11.79 11.38 -13.89
C HIS A 51 -12.57 10.49 -12.93
N MET A 52 -13.37 9.54 -13.45
CA MET A 52 -14.12 8.60 -12.61
C MET A 52 -13.22 7.74 -11.74
N LYS A 53 -12.07 7.29 -12.27
CA LYS A 53 -11.08 6.53 -11.53
C LYS A 53 -10.54 7.33 -10.33
N ILE A 54 -10.23 8.61 -10.52
CA ILE A 54 -9.71 9.47 -9.45
C ILE A 54 -10.77 9.67 -8.35
N GLU A 55 -12.02 9.94 -8.72
CA GLU A 55 -13.12 10.15 -7.77
C GLU A 55 -13.46 8.88 -6.96
N MET A 56 -13.27 7.70 -7.55
CA MET A 56 -13.54 6.41 -6.90
C MET A 56 -12.38 5.92 -6.00
N LEU A 57 -11.18 6.50 -6.11
CA LEU A 57 -10.07 6.13 -5.23
C LEU A 57 -10.38 6.58 -3.80
N ASP A 58 -10.30 5.65 -2.84
CA ASP A 58 -10.50 5.94 -1.43
C ASP A 58 -9.53 7.06 -0.98
N PRO A 59 -10.04 8.21 -0.48
CA PRO A 59 -9.19 9.30 -0.01
C PRO A 59 -8.24 8.88 1.12
N ARG A 60 -8.59 7.84 1.90
CA ARG A 60 -7.72 7.28 2.94
C ARG A 60 -6.51 6.56 2.37
N TRP A 61 -6.65 5.85 1.25
CA TRP A 61 -5.52 5.21 0.58
C TRP A 61 -4.49 6.24 0.14
N ARG A 62 -4.95 7.37 -0.41
CA ARG A 62 -4.08 8.47 -0.84
C ARG A 62 -3.29 9.03 0.33
N GLU A 63 -3.94 9.29 1.45
CA GLU A 63 -3.29 9.82 2.65
C GLU A 63 -2.34 8.80 3.29
N GLN A 64 -2.75 7.53 3.39
CA GLN A 64 -1.88 6.46 3.90
C GLN A 64 -0.65 6.24 3.01
N SER A 65 -0.84 6.22 1.69
CA SER A 65 0.25 6.11 0.72
C SER A 65 1.19 7.30 0.80
N ARG A 66 0.66 8.52 1.00
CA ARG A 66 1.47 9.72 1.21
C ARG A 66 2.27 9.65 2.50
N ILE A 67 1.65 9.23 3.60
CA ILE A 67 2.34 9.04 4.89
C ILE A 67 3.42 7.96 4.76
N ALA A 68 3.12 6.84 4.11
CA ALA A 68 4.08 5.78 3.85
C ALA A 68 5.23 6.27 2.98
N ALA A 69 4.93 7.01 1.90
CA ALA A 69 5.93 7.63 1.03
C ALA A 69 6.80 8.63 1.79
N GLN A 70 6.21 9.48 2.65
CA GLN A 70 6.95 10.42 3.49
C GLN A 70 7.87 9.69 4.48
N ARG A 71 7.40 8.62 5.14
CA ARG A 71 8.23 7.78 6.01
C ARG A 71 9.36 7.08 5.25
N SER A 72 9.09 6.65 4.02
CA SER A 72 10.10 6.07 3.15
C SER A 72 11.09 7.12 2.65
N SER A 73 10.67 8.36 2.40
CA SER A 73 11.58 9.41 1.93
C SER A 73 12.52 9.92 3.01
N THR A 74 12.12 9.85 4.28
CA THR A 74 13.00 10.25 5.40
C THR A 74 14.14 9.26 5.65
N THR A 75 14.12 8.08 5.02
CA THR A 75 15.14 7.04 5.22
C THR A 75 15.68 6.62 3.86
N ASN A 76 16.98 6.82 3.59
CA ASN A 76 17.61 6.34 2.35
C ASN A 76 17.71 4.80 2.25
N LEU A 77 17.09 4.06 3.17
CA LEU A 77 17.06 2.60 3.17
C LEU A 77 15.70 2.09 2.68
N SER A 78 15.75 1.23 1.68
CA SER A 78 14.62 0.42 1.25
C SER A 78 14.22 -0.55 2.37
N THR A 79 12.96 -0.46 2.83
CA THR A 79 12.45 -1.33 3.90
C THR A 79 12.48 -2.80 3.51
N ALA A 80 12.33 -3.10 2.21
CA ALA A 80 12.43 -4.47 1.68
C ALA A 80 13.85 -5.02 1.81
N ASP A 81 14.86 -4.19 1.52
CA ASP A 81 16.26 -4.60 1.63
C ASP A 81 16.68 -4.78 3.08
N VAL A 82 16.21 -3.92 3.99
CA VAL A 82 16.44 -4.08 5.43
C VAL A 82 15.85 -5.41 5.91
N ALA A 83 14.61 -5.74 5.53
CA ALA A 83 13.97 -7.00 5.91
C ALA A 83 14.75 -8.23 5.39
N ASN A 84 15.19 -8.20 4.13
CA ASN A 84 15.98 -9.28 3.54
C ASN A 84 17.34 -9.45 4.23
N ASN A 85 18.01 -8.35 4.58
CA ASN A 85 19.27 -8.38 5.31
C ASN A 85 19.08 -8.88 6.75
N LEU A 86 18.02 -8.47 7.45
CA LEU A 86 17.67 -9.00 8.78
C LEU A 86 17.39 -10.51 8.73
N LYS A 87 16.67 -10.99 7.71
CA LYS A 87 16.41 -12.43 7.54
C LYS A 87 17.70 -13.23 7.35
N ARG A 88 18.64 -12.72 6.55
CA ARG A 88 19.97 -13.33 6.38
C ARG A 88 20.76 -13.34 7.68
N LEU A 89 20.78 -12.22 8.40
CA LEU A 89 21.45 -12.10 9.69
C LEU A 89 20.86 -13.06 10.73
N ALA A 90 19.54 -13.13 10.83
CA ALA A 90 18.84 -14.04 11.75
C ALA A 90 19.09 -15.51 11.41
N SER A 91 19.24 -15.84 10.12
CA SER A 91 19.59 -17.20 9.69
C SER A 91 21.04 -17.55 10.00
N GLN A 92 21.95 -16.57 10.01
CA GLN A 92 23.36 -16.76 10.33
C GLN A 92 23.64 -16.75 11.84
N ARG A 93 22.78 -16.07 12.61
CA ARG A 93 22.94 -15.83 14.04
C ARG A 93 21.68 -16.21 14.81
N SER A 94 21.34 -17.50 14.78
CA SER A 94 20.19 -18.04 15.53
C SER A 94 20.35 -17.93 17.05
N ASP A 95 21.56 -17.63 17.54
CA ASP A 95 21.91 -17.35 18.93
C ASP A 95 21.36 -16.01 19.46
N VAL A 96 21.25 -14.99 18.59
CA VAL A 96 20.90 -13.62 19.01
C VAL A 96 19.39 -13.37 19.06
N PHE A 97 18.61 -14.08 18.25
CA PHE A 97 17.19 -13.78 18.03
C PHE A 97 16.22 -14.62 18.87
N ASP A 98 16.68 -15.33 19.90
CA ASP A 98 15.80 -15.99 20.87
C ASP A 98 15.49 -15.07 22.06
N PRO A 99 14.26 -14.51 22.16
CA PRO A 99 13.93 -13.49 23.15
C PRO A 99 13.76 -14.01 24.58
N VAL A 100 13.75 -15.34 24.79
CA VAL A 100 13.49 -15.95 26.11
C VAL A 100 14.78 -16.42 26.78
N THR A 101 15.71 -17.02 26.03
CA THR A 101 16.85 -17.71 26.65
C THR A 101 18.21 -17.29 26.10
N GLY A 102 18.29 -16.59 24.96
CA GLY A 102 19.57 -16.26 24.32
C GLY A 102 20.43 -17.48 23.97
N GLN A 103 19.81 -18.66 23.93
CA GLN A 103 20.43 -19.92 23.53
C GLN A 103 20.04 -20.24 22.09
N ALA A 104 20.93 -20.95 21.39
CA ALA A 104 20.66 -21.39 20.03
C ALA A 104 19.38 -22.25 20.01
N VAL A 105 18.38 -21.80 19.26
CA VAL A 105 17.12 -22.52 19.07
C VAL A 105 17.42 -23.88 18.44
N SER A 106 17.02 -24.97 19.10
CA SER A 106 17.07 -26.32 18.53
C SER A 106 16.29 -26.36 17.20
N ASP A 107 16.79 -27.13 16.23
CA ASP A 107 16.15 -27.29 14.91
C ASP A 107 14.68 -27.72 15.01
N GLU A 108 14.34 -28.50 16.05
CA GLU A 108 12.97 -28.96 16.33
C GLU A 108 12.03 -27.81 16.73
N GLU A 109 12.53 -26.89 17.56
CA GLU A 109 11.79 -25.73 18.05
C GLU A 109 11.60 -24.70 16.90
N ALA A 110 12.61 -24.55 16.04
CA ALA A 110 12.55 -23.73 14.84
C ALA A 110 11.51 -24.26 13.84
N GLN A 111 11.46 -25.58 13.62
CA GLN A 111 10.45 -26.21 12.78
C GLN A 111 9.03 -26.06 13.35
N ARG A 112 8.88 -26.15 14.68
CA ARG A 112 7.60 -25.92 15.35
C ARG A 112 7.12 -24.48 15.17
N ARG A 113 8.00 -23.49 15.38
CA ARG A 113 7.70 -22.06 15.15
C ARG A 113 7.34 -21.79 13.69
N LYS A 114 8.10 -22.34 12.74
CA LYS A 114 7.83 -22.21 11.30
C LYS A 114 6.46 -22.79 10.92
N ARG A 115 6.05 -23.92 11.51
CA ARG A 115 4.73 -24.51 11.28
C ARG A 115 3.60 -23.62 11.79
N ILE A 116 3.77 -23.02 12.96
CA ILE A 116 2.79 -22.10 13.57
C ILE A 116 2.65 -20.82 12.73
N GLU A 117 3.77 -20.25 12.28
CA GLU A 117 3.78 -19.06 11.42
C GLU A 117 3.09 -19.32 10.07
N LEU A 118 3.39 -20.46 9.43
CA LEU A 118 2.77 -20.86 8.17
C LEU A 118 1.25 -21.09 8.34
N SER A 119 0.83 -21.65 9.47
CA SER A 119 -0.59 -21.85 9.79
C SER A 119 -1.31 -20.53 10.09
N SER A 120 -0.62 -19.55 10.69
CA SER A 120 -1.21 -18.27 11.08
C SER A 120 -1.44 -17.32 9.90
N TYR A 121 -0.67 -17.50 8.81
CA TYR A 121 -0.80 -16.69 7.59
C TYR A 121 -2.10 -16.95 6.81
N ASP A 122 -2.68 -18.15 6.91
CA ASP A 122 -3.95 -18.53 6.27
C ASP A 122 -5.20 -18.07 7.06
N GLY A 123 -5.02 -17.23 8.09
CA GLY A 123 -6.11 -16.81 8.98
C GLY A 123 -6.66 -17.96 9.85
N VAL A 124 -6.10 -19.16 9.73
CA VAL A 124 -6.45 -20.30 10.57
C VAL A 124 -5.67 -20.18 11.86
N ASN A 125 -6.25 -19.46 12.81
CA ASN A 125 -5.80 -19.48 14.19
C ASN A 125 -5.75 -20.97 14.65
N PRO A 126 -4.59 -21.52 15.05
CA PRO A 126 -4.51 -22.88 15.55
C PRO A 126 -5.29 -23.08 16.86
N SER A 127 -5.76 -22.00 17.50
CA SER A 127 -6.71 -22.07 18.61
C SER A 127 -8.17 -22.31 18.17
N GLN A 128 -8.48 -22.31 16.88
CA GLN A 128 -9.86 -22.43 16.36
C GLN A 128 -10.07 -23.55 15.32
N SER A 129 -9.00 -24.25 14.91
CA SER A 129 -9.13 -25.43 14.02
C SER A 129 -9.42 -26.74 14.77
N ALA A 130 -9.66 -26.68 16.08
CA ALA A 130 -10.29 -27.78 16.79
C ALA A 130 -11.79 -27.82 16.43
N ALA A 131 -12.18 -28.79 15.61
CA ALA A 131 -13.59 -29.13 15.42
C ALA A 131 -14.29 -29.27 16.79
N PRO A 132 -15.51 -28.75 16.95
CA PRO A 132 -16.23 -28.84 18.22
C PRO A 132 -16.50 -30.32 18.53
N GLY A 133 -15.69 -30.91 19.42
CA GLY A 133 -15.78 -32.32 19.79
C GLY A 133 -14.47 -33.09 19.99
N ALA A 134 -13.29 -32.50 19.75
CA ALA A 134 -12.02 -33.17 20.04
C ALA A 134 -11.70 -33.15 21.55
N PRO A 135 -11.48 -34.31 22.21
CA PRO A 135 -11.19 -34.39 23.63
C PRO A 135 -9.76 -33.88 23.88
N GLY A 136 -9.63 -32.63 24.31
CA GLY A 136 -8.33 -32.01 24.54
C GLY A 136 -8.25 -30.52 24.19
N SER A 137 -9.30 -29.94 23.61
CA SER A 137 -9.42 -28.48 23.47
C SER A 137 -9.72 -27.86 24.83
N GLN A 138 -8.69 -27.75 25.67
CA GLN A 138 -8.70 -26.94 26.87
C GLN A 138 -8.75 -25.48 26.44
N SER A 139 -9.95 -25.00 26.12
CA SER A 139 -10.28 -23.61 26.36
C SER A 139 -9.91 -23.39 27.82
N THR A 140 -8.79 -22.72 28.06
CA THR A 140 -8.32 -22.36 29.39
C THR A 140 -9.42 -21.56 30.05
N ASP A 141 -10.28 -22.26 30.78
CA ASP A 141 -11.44 -21.70 31.44
C ASP A 141 -10.89 -20.76 32.50
N VAL A 142 -10.92 -19.46 32.20
CA VAL A 142 -10.24 -18.42 32.98
C VAL A 142 -10.66 -18.49 34.46
N GLN A 143 -11.88 -18.94 34.71
CA GLN A 143 -12.43 -19.22 36.04
C GLN A 143 -11.68 -20.35 36.79
N GLU A 144 -11.32 -21.43 36.10
CA GLU A 144 -10.56 -22.55 36.66
C GLU A 144 -9.13 -22.12 37.01
N GLN A 145 -8.52 -21.30 36.15
CA GLN A 145 -7.18 -20.77 36.35
C GLN A 145 -7.13 -19.77 37.53
N ILE A 146 -8.17 -18.94 37.70
CA ILE A 146 -8.34 -18.05 38.86
C ILE A 146 -8.53 -18.87 40.14
N ARG A 147 -9.32 -19.95 40.10
CA ARG A 147 -9.53 -20.83 41.27
C ARG A 147 -8.22 -21.49 41.72
N GLN A 148 -7.40 -21.97 40.78
CA GLN A 148 -6.10 -22.54 41.09
C GLN A 148 -5.13 -21.51 41.69
N LEU A 149 -5.15 -20.27 41.19
CA LEU A 149 -4.34 -19.18 41.75
C LEU A 149 -4.77 -18.86 43.19
N HIS A 150 -6.07 -18.77 43.47
CA HIS A 150 -6.56 -18.58 44.84
C HIS A 150 -6.26 -19.76 45.76
N GLN A 151 -6.29 -21.01 45.28
CA GLN A 151 -5.88 -22.16 46.10
C GLN A 151 -4.38 -22.16 46.39
N LYS A 152 -3.56 -21.77 45.41
CA LYS A 152 -2.09 -21.77 45.54
C LYS A 152 -1.55 -20.63 46.38
N TYR A 153 -2.19 -19.45 46.31
CA TYR A 153 -1.71 -18.23 46.96
C TYR A 153 -2.62 -17.67 48.05
N GLY A 154 -3.82 -18.23 48.24
CA GLY A 154 -4.81 -17.76 49.24
C GLY A 154 -4.65 -18.36 50.65
N ASN A 155 -3.63 -19.20 50.89
CA ASN A 155 -3.26 -19.70 52.21
C ASN A 155 -1.88 -19.16 52.65
N GLN A 156 -1.69 -17.85 52.54
CA GLN A 156 -0.66 -17.08 53.26
C GLN A 156 -1.31 -15.87 53.93
#